data_AF-M1EC54-F1
#
_entry.id   AF-M1EC54-F1
#
_cell.length_a   1.000
_cell.length_b   1.000
_cell.length_c   1.000
_cell.angle_alpha   90.00
_cell.angle_beta   90.00
_cell.angle_gamma   90.00
#
_symmetry.space_group_name_H-M   'P 1'
#
loop_
_entity.id
_entity.type
_entity.pdbx_description
1 polymer ?
#
loop_
_entity_poly.entity_id
_entity_poly.type
_entity_poly.pdbx_seq_one_letter_code
_entity_poly.pdbx_strand_id
1 'polypeptide(L)'
;PFSALDIHLSDHLMQEGILKFLQDDKRTLVLVTHKLQYLTHADWIIAMKDGSVLREGTLKDIQTKDVELYEHWKTLMNRQDQELEKDMEADQTTLERKTLRRAMYSREA
;
A
#
# COMPACT_ATOMS: atom_id res chain seq x y z
N PRO A 1 -8.42 7.00 3.92
CA PRO A 1 -9.63 6.49 3.24
C PRO A 1 -9.83 4.96 3.29
N PHE A 2 -8.80 4.16 3.53
CA PHE A 2 -8.89 2.69 3.41
C PHE A 2 -9.07 1.92 4.72
N SER A 3 -9.28 2.61 5.83
CA SER A 3 -9.32 1.99 7.17
C SER A 3 -10.52 1.06 7.40
N ALA A 4 -11.54 1.14 6.55
CA ALA A 4 -12.73 0.26 6.60
C ALA A 4 -12.74 -0.78 5.48
N LEU A 5 -11.69 -0.83 4.66
CA LEU A 5 -11.56 -1.77 3.54
C LEU A 5 -10.59 -2.87 3.94
N ASP A 6 -10.89 -4.09 3.48
CA ASP A 6 -9.94 -5.19 3.54
C ASP A 6 -8.63 -4.80 2.84
N ILE A 7 -7.50 -5.32 3.32
CA ILE A 7 -6.15 -4.99 2.83
C ILE A 7 -6.05 -5.16 1.31
N HIS A 8 -6.63 -6.22 0.75
CA HIS A 8 -6.53 -6.53 -0.67
C HIS A 8 -7.37 -5.56 -1.51
N LEU A 9 -8.60 -5.30 -1.07
CA LEU A 9 -9.49 -4.36 -1.75
C LEU A 9 -8.95 -2.93 -1.64
N SER A 10 -8.36 -2.57 -0.50
CA SER A 10 -7.68 -1.29 -0.30
C SER A 10 -6.54 -1.09 -1.29
N ASP A 11 -5.69 -2.10 -1.48
CA ASP A 11 -4.53 -1.95 -2.35
C ASP A 11 -4.94 -1.93 -3.83
N HIS A 12 -5.88 -2.80 -4.22
CA HIS A 12 -6.45 -2.79 -5.56
C HIS A 12 -7.11 -1.44 -5.90
N LEU A 13 -7.91 -0.89 -4.99
CA LEU A 13 -8.52 0.43 -5.17
C LEU A 13 -7.49 1.55 -5.24
N MET A 14 -6.39 1.45 -4.47
CA MET A 14 -5.31 2.41 -4.57
C MET A 14 -4.64 2.35 -5.95
N GLN A 15 -4.23 1.17 -6.39
CA GLN A 15 -3.47 0.99 -7.63
C GLN A 15 -4.31 1.30 -8.87
N GLU A 16 -5.48 0.67 -8.99
CA GLU A 16 -6.32 0.81 -10.19
C GLU A 16 -7.20 2.07 -10.13
N GLY A 17 -7.77 2.37 -8.97
CA GLY A 17 -8.77 3.42 -8.84
C GLY A 17 -8.19 4.81 -8.59
N ILE A 18 -7.08 4.92 -7.87
CA ILE A 18 -6.50 6.21 -7.49
C ILE A 18 -5.25 6.49 -8.32
N LEU A 19 -4.26 5.62 -8.29
CA LEU A 19 -2.98 5.86 -8.98
C LEU A 19 -3.18 5.82 -10.49
N LYS A 20 -3.74 4.77 -11.08
CA LYS A 20 -3.95 4.73 -12.54
C LYS A 20 -5.03 5.72 -13.00
N PHE A 21 -6.27 5.55 -12.52
CA PHE A 21 -7.41 6.27 -13.07
C PHE A 21 -7.36 7.79 -12.82
N LEU A 22 -6.95 8.25 -11.63
CA LEU A 22 -6.92 9.69 -11.35
C LEU A 22 -5.70 10.41 -11.94
N GLN A 23 -4.58 9.71 -12.13
CA GLN A 23 -3.42 10.27 -12.84
C GLN A 23 -3.74 10.47 -14.33
N ASP A 24 -4.40 9.52 -14.97
CA ASP A 24 -4.80 9.62 -16.38
C ASP A 24 -5.75 10.80 -16.64
N ASP A 25 -6.65 11.07 -15.69
CA ASP A 25 -7.61 12.20 -15.73
C ASP A 25 -6.96 13.57 -15.42
N LYS A 26 -5.64 13.63 -15.17
CA LYS A 26 -4.86 14.86 -14.85
C LYS A 26 -5.45 15.72 -13.73
N ARG A 27 -6.05 15.09 -12.72
CA ARG A 27 -6.59 15.78 -11.54
C ARG A 27 -5.53 15.91 -10.45
N THR A 28 -5.59 16.99 -9.67
CA THR A 28 -4.76 17.12 -8.45
C THR A 28 -5.26 16.15 -7.39
N LEU A 29 -4.41 15.22 -6.97
CA LEU A 29 -4.68 14.25 -5.91
C LEU A 29 -3.94 14.62 -4.64
N VAL A 30 -4.68 14.75 -3.54
CA VAL A 30 -4.10 14.88 -2.19
C VAL A 30 -4.43 13.62 -1.41
N LEU A 31 -3.42 12.80 -1.12
CA LEU A 31 -3.56 11.56 -0.37
C LEU A 31 -2.96 11.70 1.03
N VAL A 32 -3.80 11.60 2.05
CA VAL A 32 -3.37 11.48 3.45
C VAL A 32 -3.36 10.00 3.84
N THR A 33 -2.18 9.46 4.12
CA THR A 33 -2.00 8.03 4.41
C THR A 33 -0.84 7.77 5.38
N HIS A 34 -0.97 6.71 6.16
CA HIS A 34 0.14 6.13 6.95
C HIS A 34 0.88 5.01 6.18
N LYS A 35 0.34 4.57 5.04
CA LYS A 35 0.94 3.54 4.19
C LYS A 35 2.06 4.16 3.35
N LEU A 36 3.30 3.85 3.70
CA LEU A 36 4.49 4.50 3.11
C LEU A 36 4.85 3.93 1.73
N GLN A 37 4.37 2.73 1.40
CA GLN A 37 4.63 2.07 0.11
C GLN A 37 4.23 2.93 -1.10
N TYR A 38 3.25 3.83 -0.95
CA TYR A 38 2.78 4.69 -2.04
C TYR A 38 3.62 5.95 -2.24
N LEU A 39 4.58 6.25 -1.37
CA LEU A 39 5.44 7.42 -1.50
C LEU A 39 6.28 7.39 -2.78
N THR A 40 6.55 6.21 -3.32
CA THR A 40 7.26 6.00 -4.60
C THR A 40 6.49 6.54 -5.80
N HIS A 41 5.17 6.69 -5.69
CA HIS A 41 4.28 7.21 -6.74
C HIS A 41 3.92 8.69 -6.53
N ALA A 42 4.38 9.32 -5.45
CA ALA A 42 4.02 10.69 -5.12
C ALA A 42 4.94 11.70 -5.82
N ASP A 43 4.36 12.70 -6.48
CA ASP A 43 5.11 13.82 -7.04
C ASP A 43 5.69 14.73 -5.94
N TRP A 44 4.96 14.88 -4.83
CA TRP A 44 5.34 15.70 -3.69
C TRP A 44 4.87 15.06 -2.38
N ILE A 45 5.73 15.10 -1.37
CA ILE A 45 5.48 14.50 -0.06
C ILE A 45 5.50 15.62 0.98
N ILE A 46 4.54 15.59 1.92
CA ILE A 46 4.52 16.44 3.11
C ILE A 46 4.53 15.52 4.33
N ALA A 47 5.66 15.46 5.02
CA ALA A 47 5.79 14.77 6.30
C ALA A 47 5.36 15.71 7.44
N MET A 48 4.41 15.27 8.25
CA MET A 48 3.95 16.03 9.41
C MET A 48 4.31 15.34 10.71
N LYS A 49 4.62 16.13 11.74
CA LYS A 49 4.85 15.68 13.11
C LYS A 49 4.36 16.75 14.08
N ASP A 50 3.63 16.34 15.13
CA ASP A 50 3.13 17.23 16.18
C ASP A 50 2.39 18.47 15.65
N GLY A 51 1.55 18.27 14.63
CA GLY A 51 0.74 19.33 14.01
C GLY A 51 1.51 20.28 13.09
N SER A 52 2.81 20.07 12.87
CA SER A 52 3.68 20.92 12.03
C SER A 52 4.26 20.13 10.85
N VAL A 53 4.63 20.84 9.78
CA VAL A 53 5.37 20.25 8.66
C VAL A 53 6.80 19.98 9.12
N LEU A 54 7.19 18.71 9.13
CA LEU A 54 8.55 18.28 9.44
C LEU A 54 9.46 18.41 8.22
N ARG A 55 9.00 17.91 7.07
CA ARG A 55 9.70 17.96 5.77
C ARG A 55 8.69 18.01 4.63
N GLU A 56 9.10 18.62 3.53
CA GLU A 56 8.38 18.56 2.27
C GLU A 56 9.32 18.53 1.08
N GLY A 57 8.88 17.92 -0.01
CA GLY A 57 9.66 17.81 -1.25
C GLY A 57 9.40 16.50 -1.99
N THR A 58 10.21 16.25 -3.00
CA THR A 58 10.22 14.94 -3.69
C THR A 58 10.81 13.87 -2.77
N LEU A 59 10.58 12.59 -3.08
CA LEU A 59 11.21 11.50 -2.33
C LEU A 59 12.75 11.60 -2.35
N LYS A 60 13.32 12.07 -3.47
CA LYS A 60 14.77 12.31 -3.62
C LYS A 60 15.26 13.48 -2.75
N ASP A 61 14.46 14.54 -2.62
CA ASP A 61 14.78 15.64 -1.70
C ASP A 61 14.88 15.13 -0.27
N ILE A 62 13.92 14.31 0.16
CA ILE A 62 13.90 13.76 1.52
C ILE A 62 15.10 12.82 1.71
N GLN A 63 15.37 11.93 0.76
CA GLN A 63 16.52 11.03 0.79
C GLN A 63 17.87 11.77 0.97
N THR A 64 18.00 12.95 0.37
CA THR A 64 19.27 13.71 0.39
C THR A 64 19.38 14.67 1.57
N LYS A 65 18.26 15.28 1.98
CA LYS A 65 18.23 16.32 3.02
C LYS A 65 17.94 15.75 4.41
N ASP A 66 17.36 14.56 4.50
CA ASP A 66 16.99 13.92 5.77
C ASP A 66 17.14 12.39 5.68
N VAL A 67 18.40 11.94 5.68
CA VAL A 67 18.78 10.54 5.48
C VAL A 67 18.21 9.63 6.57
N GLU A 68 18.18 10.09 7.82
CA GLU A 68 17.65 9.31 8.94
C GLU A 68 16.15 9.07 8.79
N LEU A 69 15.38 10.11 8.45
CA LEU A 69 13.95 9.98 8.17
C LEU A 69 13.70 9.01 7.01
N TYR A 70 14.48 9.13 5.94
CA TYR A 70 14.36 8.25 4.78
C TYR A 70 14.68 6.79 5.11
N GLU A 71 15.77 6.49 5.83
CA GLU A 71 16.11 5.11 6.22
C GLU A 71 15.06 4.51 7.15
N HIS A 72 14.47 5.33 8.04
CA HIS A 72 13.34 4.91 8.86
C HIS A 72 12.13 4.53 7.99
N TRP A 73 11.75 5.38 7.04
CA TRP A 73 10.65 5.12 6.12
C TRP A 73 10.90 3.89 5.25
N LYS A 74 12.10 3.75 4.70
CA LYS A 74 12.51 2.60 3.88
C LYS A 74 12.38 1.29 4.65
N THR A 75 12.77 1.27 5.92
CA THR A 75 12.58 0.11 6.80
C THR A 75 11.10 -0.21 6.98
N LEU A 76 10.24 0.80 7.13
CA LEU A 76 8.80 0.62 7.30
C LEU A 76 8.10 0.20 6.00
N MET A 77 8.52 0.71 4.84
CA MET A 77 8.03 0.29 3.53
C MET A 77 8.30 -1.21 3.31
N ASN A 78 9.55 -1.65 3.50
CA ASN A 78 9.91 -3.06 3.34
C ASN A 78 9.12 -4.00 4.25
N ARG A 79 8.74 -3.54 5.46
CA ARG A 79 7.89 -4.33 6.37
C ARG A 79 6.46 -4.43 5.86
N GLN A 80 5.87 -3.31 5.40
CA GLN A 80 4.53 -3.31 4.83
C GLN A 80 4.44 -4.20 3.59
N ASP A 81 5.44 -4.16 2.70
CA ASP A 81 5.47 -5.02 1.51
C ASP A 81 5.50 -6.51 1.89
N GLN A 82 6.33 -6.90 2.86
CA GLN A 82 6.40 -8.29 3.35
C GLN A 82 5.12 -8.75 4.06
N GLU A 83 4.44 -7.86 4.77
CA GLU A 83 3.15 -8.16 5.42
C GLU A 83 2.07 -8.40 4.36
N LEU A 84 2.02 -7.55 3.32
CA LEU A 84 1.10 -7.71 2.20
C LEU A 84 1.33 -9.02 1.44
N GLU A 85 2.59 -9.38 1.15
CA GLU A 85 2.93 -10.64 0.48
C GLU A 85 2.46 -11.86 1.29
N LYS A 86 2.67 -11.86 2.61
CA LYS A 86 2.25 -12.96 3.49
C LYS A 86 0.74 -13.11 3.55
N ASP A 87 0.00 -12.01 3.63
CA ASP A 87 -1.46 -12.03 3.63
C ASP A 87 -1.99 -12.59 2.30
N MET A 88 -1.38 -12.21 1.17
CA MET A 88 -1.69 -12.76 -0.15
C MET A 88 -1.46 -14.27 -0.25
N GLU A 89 -0.33 -14.77 0.26
CA GLU A 89 -0.03 -16.21 0.28
C GLU A 89 -1.00 -17.00 1.18
N ALA A 90 -1.35 -16.45 2.35
CA ALA A 90 -2.27 -17.08 3.30
C ALA A 90 -3.68 -17.25 2.72
N ASP A 91 -4.17 -16.24 2.00
CA ASP A 91 -5.48 -16.27 1.36
C ASP A 91 -5.53 -17.22 0.16
N GLN A 92 -4.48 -17.24 -0.68
CA GLN A 92 -4.35 -18.19 -1.78
C GLN A 92 -4.38 -19.64 -1.28
N THR A 93 -3.62 -19.92 -0.23
CA THR A 93 -3.60 -21.25 0.42
C THR A 93 -4.99 -21.63 0.97
N THR A 94 -5.71 -20.66 1.54
CA THR A 94 -7.06 -20.87 2.08
C THR A 94 -8.08 -21.15 0.96
N LEU A 95 -7.98 -20.43 -0.16
CA LEU A 95 -8.84 -20.59 -1.32
C LEU A 95 -8.63 -21.95 -2.00
N GLU A 96 -7.37 -22.38 -2.14
CA GLU A 96 -7.00 -23.69 -2.67
C GLU A 96 -7.55 -24.82 -1.80
N ARG A 97 -7.39 -24.73 -0.47
CA ARG A 97 -7.97 -25.70 0.47
C ARG A 97 -9.50 -25.78 0.38
N LYS A 98 -10.19 -24.65 0.26
CA LYS A 98 -11.65 -24.62 0.06
C LYS A 98 -12.06 -25.28 -1.25
N THR A 99 -11.32 -25.01 -2.33
CA THR A 99 -11.58 -25.56 -3.66
C THR A 99 -11.38 -27.07 -3.69
N LEU A 100 -10.28 -27.56 -3.12
CA LEU A 100 -9.99 -28.99 -3.00
C LEU A 100 -11.04 -29.73 -2.17
N ARG A 101 -11.44 -29.17 -1.02
CA ARG A 101 -12.53 -29.74 -0.21
C ARG A 101 -13.82 -29.87 -1.01
N ARG A 102 -14.20 -28.83 -1.76
CA ARG A 102 -15.43 -28.84 -2.57
C ARG A 102 -15.37 -29.87 -3.70
N ALA A 103 -14.20 -30.03 -4.33
CA ALA A 103 -14.00 -31.04 -5.36
C ALA A 103 -14.03 -32.48 -4.82
N MET A 104 -13.56 -32.73 -3.60
CA MET A 104 -13.62 -34.06 -2.95
C MET A 104 -15.07 -34.48 -2.67
N TYR A 105 -15.88 -33.61 -2.06
CA TYR A 105 -17.30 -33.94 -1.76
C TYR A 105 -18.15 -34.13 -3.02
N SER A 106 -17.80 -33.50 -4.14
CA SER A 106 -18.49 -33.67 -5.43
C SER A 106 -18.18 -35.01 -6.12
N ARG A 107 -17.15 -35.75 -5.67
CA ARG A 107 -16.77 -37.06 -6.22
C ARG A 107 -17.35 -38.24 -5.44
N GLU A 108 -17.88 -38.00 -4.25
CA GLU A 108 -18.45 -39.02 -3.36
C GLU A 108 -19.99 -39.08 -3.39
N ALA A 109 -20.64 -38.24 -4.20
CA ALA A 109 -22.09 -38.22 -4.46
C ALA A 109 -22.39 -38.64 -5.90
#